data_AF-A0A7Y6Z730-F1
#
_entry.id   AF-A0A7Y6Z730-F1
#
_cell.length_a   1.000
_cell.length_b   1.000
_cell.length_c   1.000
_cell.angle_alpha   90.00
_cell.angle_beta   90.00
_cell.angle_gamma   90.00
#
_symmetry.space_group_name_H-M   'P 1'
#
loop_
_entity.id
_entity.type
_entity.pdbx_description
1 polymer ?
#
loop_
_entity_poly.entity_id
_entity_poly.type
_entity_poly.pdbx_seq_one_letter_code
_entity_poly.pdbx_strand_id
1 'polypeptide(L)'
;MAKRKLPRTPYLNPQFGAAVKDFGLSFLKTQSINHRGSKGTAREGVLGTFFREQLPGRYSVTEGEVVDLYGRSSPQLDLMFYDSSVDFPFRTAGADILAAEALLSSIEVKSKLTKAEIEKSVKAARKLRKLKPFGRPLAGNDVGMKATGKKDSRYFHCLFAYETDLSENNWLESEVNRLKSACGTGHALDLVYVLDRGLIHVGHSIGKMEDGDGGAITNFYFSILNFIQREARRREATPFERYTQSAKNAWIKV
;
A
#
# COMPACT_ATOMS: atom_id res chain seq x y z
N MET A 1 -0.27 -23.82 33.15
CA MET A 1 0.00 -22.86 32.06
C MET A 1 -0.15 -21.44 32.60
N ALA A 2 0.90 -20.62 32.57
CA ALA A 2 0.83 -19.24 33.05
C ALA A 2 0.02 -18.38 32.07
N LYS A 3 -1.06 -17.74 32.54
CA LYS A 3 -1.82 -16.76 31.76
C LYS A 3 -0.89 -15.60 31.40
N ARG A 4 -0.52 -15.47 30.12
CA ARG A 4 0.21 -14.33 29.58
C ARG A 4 -0.61 -13.06 29.87
N LYS A 5 -0.16 -12.23 30.82
CA LYS A 5 -0.80 -10.94 31.11
C LYS A 5 -0.87 -10.16 29.80
N LEU A 6 -2.08 -9.77 29.39
CA LEU A 6 -2.26 -8.84 28.27
C LEU A 6 -1.39 -7.60 28.57
N PRO A 7 -0.60 -7.11 27.61
CA PRO A 7 0.17 -5.90 27.82
C PRO A 7 -0.79 -4.79 28.28
N ARG A 8 -0.39 -4.04 29.32
CA ARG A 8 -1.16 -2.88 29.79
C ARG A 8 -1.40 -1.97 28.59
N THR A 9 -2.65 -1.60 28.33
CA THR A 9 -2.97 -0.57 27.35
C THR A 9 -2.15 0.68 27.72
N PRO A 10 -1.27 1.16 26.84
CA PRO A 10 -0.47 2.33 27.16
C PRO A 10 -1.41 3.51 27.44
N TYR A 11 -1.19 4.20 28.57
CA TYR A 11 -1.91 5.43 28.86
C TYR A 11 -1.43 6.49 27.88
N LEU A 12 -2.25 6.80 26.89
CA LEU A 12 -1.95 7.85 25.94
C LEU A 12 -2.15 9.19 26.65
N ASN A 13 -1.19 10.09 26.53
CA ASN A 13 -1.39 11.48 26.93
C ASN A 13 -2.68 12.00 26.24
N PRO A 14 -3.65 12.60 26.97
CA PRO A 14 -4.93 13.02 26.40
C PRO A 14 -4.81 13.98 25.20
N GLN A 15 -3.85 14.92 25.26
CA GLN A 15 -3.61 15.87 24.17
C GLN A 15 -3.12 15.15 22.91
N PHE A 16 -2.19 14.21 23.06
CA PHE A 16 -1.71 13.42 21.93
C PHE A 16 -2.81 12.50 21.39
N GLY A 17 -3.64 11.92 22.27
CA GLY A 17 -4.80 11.14 21.86
C GLY A 17 -5.81 11.94 21.04
N ALA A 18 -6.09 13.19 21.45
CA ALA A 18 -6.94 14.09 20.68
C ALA A 18 -6.34 14.41 19.30
N ALA A 19 -5.03 14.71 19.24
CA ALA A 19 -4.36 15.00 17.97
C ALA A 19 -4.39 13.81 16.99
N VAL A 20 -4.18 12.58 17.49
CA VAL A 20 -4.29 11.36 16.67
C VAL A 20 -5.72 11.13 16.16
N LYS A 21 -6.73 11.45 16.97
CA LYS A 21 -8.13 11.39 16.55
C LYS A 21 -8.43 12.44 15.47
N ASP A 22 -8.00 13.68 15.69
CA ASP A 22 -8.20 14.79 14.75
C ASP A 22 -7.54 14.52 13.40
N PHE A 23 -6.39 13.84 13.40
CA PHE A 23 -5.73 13.37 12.18
C PHE A 23 -6.66 12.47 11.35
N GLY A 24 -7.22 11.40 11.93
CA GLY A 24 -8.13 10.52 11.22
C GLY A 24 -9.41 11.23 10.77
N LEU A 25 -9.99 12.07 11.64
CA LEU A 25 -11.17 12.86 11.32
C LEU A 25 -10.93 13.86 10.18
N SER A 26 -9.73 14.41 10.06
CA SER A 26 -9.39 15.35 8.98
C SER A 26 -9.54 14.71 7.59
N PHE A 27 -9.15 13.43 7.45
CA PHE A 27 -9.37 12.68 6.22
C PHE A 27 -10.87 12.47 5.95
N LEU A 28 -11.62 11.97 6.93
CA LEU A 28 -13.05 11.68 6.78
C LEU A 28 -13.85 12.94 6.41
N LYS A 29 -13.51 14.10 7.01
CA LYS A 29 -14.09 15.40 6.66
C LYS A 29 -13.82 15.79 5.22
N THR A 30 -12.59 15.61 4.75
CA THR A 30 -12.19 15.94 3.36
C THR A 30 -12.98 15.11 2.35
N GLN A 31 -13.32 13.86 2.68
CA GLN A 31 -14.17 13.02 1.84
C GLN A 31 -15.62 13.50 1.77
N SER A 32 -16.21 13.89 2.92
CA SER A 32 -17.58 14.38 2.96
C SER A 32 -17.81 15.66 2.15
N ILE A 33 -16.81 16.54 2.13
CA ILE A 33 -16.86 17.80 1.34
C ILE A 33 -16.84 17.49 -0.16
N ASN A 34 -15.95 16.58 -0.61
CA ASN A 34 -15.81 16.24 -2.02
C ASN A 34 -16.92 15.35 -2.57
N HIS A 35 -17.67 14.64 -1.72
CA HIS A 35 -18.87 13.89 -2.14
C HIS A 35 -19.95 14.80 -2.78
N ARG A 36 -19.90 16.11 -2.53
CA ARG A 36 -20.82 17.09 -3.14
C ARG A 36 -20.36 17.61 -4.52
N GLY A 37 -19.14 17.28 -4.99
CA GLY A 37 -18.57 17.78 -6.25
C GLY A 37 -17.88 16.70 -7.10
N SER A 38 -18.57 16.20 -8.14
CA SER A 38 -18.11 15.26 -9.19
C SER A 38 -17.57 13.89 -8.72
N LYS A 39 -18.11 12.80 -9.31
CA LYS A 39 -18.13 11.45 -8.71
C LYS A 39 -16.89 10.56 -8.96
N GLY A 40 -15.96 10.92 -9.84
CA GLY A 40 -14.89 10.01 -10.29
C GLY A 40 -13.48 10.51 -10.00
N THR A 41 -13.00 11.46 -10.81
CA THR A 41 -11.63 11.97 -10.77
C THR A 41 -11.27 12.70 -9.48
N ALA A 42 -12.26 13.30 -8.82
CA ALA A 42 -12.06 13.99 -7.54
C ALA A 42 -11.69 13.00 -6.42
N ARG A 43 -12.25 11.78 -6.42
CA ARG A 43 -12.10 10.81 -5.32
C ARG A 43 -10.66 10.30 -5.23
N GLU A 44 -10.06 9.84 -6.32
CA GLU A 44 -8.66 9.36 -6.33
C GLU A 44 -7.67 10.45 -5.87
N GLY A 45 -7.93 11.70 -6.28
CA GLY A 45 -7.13 12.85 -5.89
C GLY A 45 -7.13 13.17 -4.39
N VAL A 46 -8.24 12.95 -3.67
CA VAL A 46 -8.32 13.26 -2.22
C VAL A 46 -7.37 12.38 -1.42
N LEU A 47 -7.37 11.08 -1.68
CA LEU A 47 -6.51 10.14 -0.96
C LEU A 47 -5.04 10.43 -1.23
N GLY A 48 -4.68 10.64 -2.50
CA GLY A 48 -3.32 11.00 -2.89
C GLY A 48 -2.86 12.32 -2.25
N THR A 49 -3.72 13.35 -2.26
CA THR A 49 -3.42 14.65 -1.63
C THR A 49 -3.20 14.50 -0.13
N PHE A 50 -4.06 13.77 0.57
CA PHE A 50 -3.89 13.52 2.00
C PHE A 50 -2.56 12.86 2.32
N PHE A 51 -2.16 11.81 1.59
CA PHE A 51 -0.84 11.21 1.81
C PHE A 51 0.32 12.17 1.49
N ARG A 52 0.22 12.95 0.40
CA ARG A 52 1.27 13.92 0.03
C ARG A 52 1.46 15.02 1.08
N GLU A 53 0.39 15.45 1.73
CA GLU A 53 0.43 16.48 2.79
C GLU A 53 0.91 15.94 4.14
N GLN A 54 0.56 14.69 4.47
CA GLN A 54 0.79 14.13 5.80
C GLN A 54 2.07 13.31 5.94
N LEU A 55 2.64 12.83 4.83
CA LEU A 55 3.88 12.04 4.87
C LEU A 55 5.06 12.89 5.34
N PRO A 56 6.01 12.31 6.09
CA PRO A 56 7.30 12.94 6.31
C PRO A 56 7.99 13.23 4.96
N GLY A 57 8.61 14.40 4.80
CA GLY A 57 9.19 14.86 3.51
C GLY A 57 10.27 13.97 2.89
N ARG A 58 10.73 12.92 3.58
CA ARG A 58 11.57 11.87 3.01
C ARG A 58 10.81 10.99 2.00
N TYR A 59 9.50 10.85 2.15
CA TYR A 59 8.67 9.96 1.33
C TYR A 59 7.78 10.77 0.41
N SER A 60 7.61 10.27 -0.81
CA SER A 60 6.76 10.88 -1.82
C SER A 60 5.78 9.87 -2.40
N VAL A 61 4.71 10.39 -3.01
CA VAL A 61 3.65 9.60 -3.66
C VAL A 61 3.48 10.05 -5.10
N THR A 62 3.55 9.11 -6.02
CA THR A 62 3.23 9.32 -7.44
C THR A 62 2.30 8.22 -7.97
N GLU A 63 1.83 8.36 -9.20
CA GLU A 63 0.88 7.47 -9.86
C GLU A 63 1.54 6.96 -11.14
N GLY A 64 1.41 5.67 -11.46
CA GLY A 64 2.02 5.14 -12.68
C GLY A 64 2.47 3.69 -12.56
N GLU A 65 3.58 3.34 -13.21
CA GLU A 65 4.05 1.97 -13.34
C GLU A 65 5.40 1.73 -12.68
N VAL A 66 5.67 0.47 -12.36
CA VAL A 66 6.92 0.02 -11.76
C VAL A 66 7.60 -0.96 -12.69
N VAL A 67 8.87 -0.73 -12.99
CA VAL A 67 9.65 -1.50 -13.96
C VAL A 67 10.89 -2.09 -13.30
N ASP A 68 11.16 -3.38 -13.55
CA ASP A 68 12.41 -4.02 -13.11
C ASP A 68 13.49 -4.08 -14.19
N LEU A 69 14.71 -4.42 -13.77
CA LEU A 69 15.89 -4.56 -14.63
C LEU A 69 15.76 -5.60 -15.75
N TYR A 70 14.69 -6.39 -15.79
CA TYR A 70 14.42 -7.39 -16.81
C TYR A 70 13.29 -6.98 -17.76
N GLY A 71 12.89 -5.70 -17.72
CA GLY A 71 11.83 -5.16 -18.58
C GLY A 71 10.43 -5.63 -18.22
N ARG A 72 10.21 -6.18 -17.01
CA ARG A 72 8.86 -6.46 -16.54
C ARG A 72 8.26 -5.21 -15.91
N SER A 73 7.00 -4.97 -16.21
CA SER A 73 6.23 -3.86 -15.64
C SER A 73 5.07 -4.36 -14.78
N SER A 74 4.72 -3.59 -13.74
CA SER A 74 3.43 -3.71 -13.05
C SER A 74 2.27 -3.30 -13.98
N PRO A 75 1.01 -3.50 -13.58
CA PRO A 75 -0.07 -2.61 -14.02
C PRO A 75 0.18 -1.17 -13.56
N GLN A 76 -0.58 -0.21 -14.08
CA GLN A 76 -0.67 1.12 -13.49
C GLN A 76 -1.20 1.01 -12.05
N LEU A 77 -0.58 1.74 -11.14
CA LEU A 77 -0.88 1.82 -9.72
C LEU A 77 -1.33 3.24 -9.40
N ASP A 78 -2.41 3.36 -8.64
CA ASP A 78 -3.02 4.66 -8.34
C ASP A 78 -2.15 5.49 -7.40
N LEU A 79 -1.54 4.88 -6.39
CA LEU A 79 -0.57 5.55 -5.51
C LEU A 79 0.64 4.65 -5.26
N MET A 80 1.84 5.18 -5.50
CA MET A 80 3.14 4.52 -5.31
C MET A 80 4.00 5.33 -4.34
N PHE A 81 4.45 4.66 -3.28
CA PHE A 81 5.24 5.26 -2.20
C PHE A 81 6.71 4.90 -2.36
N TYR A 82 7.57 5.91 -2.34
CA TYR A 82 9.03 5.75 -2.48
C TYR A 82 9.78 6.74 -1.57
N ASP A 83 11.07 6.49 -1.39
CA ASP A 83 11.98 7.38 -0.66
C ASP A 83 12.54 8.45 -1.60
N SER A 84 11.96 9.65 -1.59
CA SER A 84 12.36 10.75 -2.47
C SER A 84 13.71 11.38 -2.11
N SER A 85 14.37 10.93 -1.04
CA SER A 85 15.75 11.36 -0.74
C SER A 85 16.81 10.61 -1.54
N VAL A 86 16.47 9.45 -2.12
CA VAL A 86 17.40 8.59 -2.87
C VAL A 86 16.83 8.08 -4.20
N ASP A 87 15.52 8.18 -4.41
CA ASP A 87 14.83 7.74 -5.62
C ASP A 87 13.97 8.86 -6.22
N PHE A 88 13.61 8.70 -7.49
CA PHE A 88 12.70 9.59 -8.21
C PHE A 88 11.96 8.84 -9.32
N PRO A 89 10.75 9.28 -9.70
CA PRO A 89 10.06 8.77 -10.87
C PRO A 89 10.60 9.39 -12.15
N PHE A 90 10.69 8.58 -13.21
CA PHE A 90 10.86 9.07 -14.56
C PHE A 90 9.51 9.55 -15.08
N ARG A 91 9.40 10.86 -15.31
CA ARG A 91 8.18 11.47 -15.84
C ARG A 91 8.10 11.21 -17.33
N THR A 92 6.99 10.63 -17.77
CA THR A 92 6.72 10.39 -19.20
C THR A 92 5.43 11.09 -19.61
N ALA A 93 5.14 11.13 -20.92
CA ALA A 93 3.88 11.68 -21.42
C ALA A 93 2.64 10.86 -21.02
N GLY A 94 2.83 9.60 -20.59
CA GLY A 94 1.75 8.70 -20.19
C GLY A 94 1.62 8.60 -18.68
N ALA A 95 2.52 7.83 -18.05
CA ALA A 95 2.53 7.57 -16.62
C ALA A 95 3.95 7.71 -16.06
N ASP A 96 4.08 8.11 -14.79
CA ASP A 96 5.38 8.07 -14.13
C ASP A 96 5.88 6.63 -14.04
N ILE A 97 7.19 6.45 -14.19
CA ILE A 97 7.84 5.14 -14.08
C ILE A 97 8.78 5.15 -12.88
N LEU A 98 8.57 4.22 -11.95
CA LEU A 98 9.50 3.93 -10.86
C LEU A 98 10.31 2.67 -11.15
N ALA A 99 11.58 2.69 -10.74
CA ALA A 99 12.36 1.46 -10.62
C ALA A 99 11.72 0.55 -9.54
N ALA A 100 11.78 -0.76 -9.75
CA ALA A 100 11.28 -1.75 -8.80
C ALA A 100 11.92 -1.59 -7.41
N GLU A 101 13.20 -1.24 -7.36
CA GLU A 101 13.94 -0.99 -6.12
C GLU A 101 13.33 0.13 -5.27
N ALA A 102 12.84 1.18 -5.93
CA ALA A 102 12.31 2.40 -5.31
C ALA A 102 10.91 2.19 -4.70
N LEU A 103 10.12 1.24 -5.23
CA LEU A 103 8.77 0.99 -4.71
C LEU A 103 8.85 0.39 -3.29
N LEU A 104 8.20 1.05 -2.34
CA LEU A 104 8.05 0.57 -0.97
C LEU A 104 6.63 0.04 -0.73
N SER A 105 5.63 0.86 -1.07
CA SER A 105 4.21 0.54 -0.88
C SER A 105 3.39 1.06 -2.05
N SER A 106 2.19 0.53 -2.21
CA SER A 106 1.22 1.02 -3.18
C SER A 106 -0.21 0.90 -2.66
N ILE A 107 -1.10 1.76 -3.16
CA ILE A 107 -2.54 1.68 -2.92
C ILE A 107 -3.24 1.61 -4.27
N GLU A 108 -4.11 0.63 -4.43
CA GLU A 108 -5.13 0.57 -5.47
C GLU A 108 -6.43 1.17 -4.93
N VAL A 109 -7.08 2.06 -5.69
CA VAL A 109 -8.30 2.77 -5.32
C VAL A 109 -9.49 2.21 -6.11
N LYS A 110 -10.60 1.97 -5.41
CA LYS A 110 -11.86 1.51 -6.01
C LYS A 110 -13.02 2.38 -5.59
N SER A 111 -13.86 2.75 -6.55
CA SER A 111 -15.12 3.45 -6.25
C SER A 111 -16.06 2.57 -5.42
N LYS A 112 -16.14 1.27 -5.72
CA LYS A 112 -16.95 0.31 -4.97
C LYS A 112 -16.25 -1.04 -4.94
N LEU A 113 -16.04 -1.58 -3.75
CA LEU A 113 -15.49 -2.90 -3.54
C LEU A 113 -16.57 -3.94 -3.82
N THR A 114 -16.27 -4.83 -4.75
CA THR A 114 -17.09 -6.00 -5.09
C THR A 114 -16.19 -7.22 -5.15
N LYS A 115 -16.78 -8.41 -5.14
CA LYS A 115 -16.02 -9.66 -5.34
C LYS A 115 -15.16 -9.62 -6.61
N ALA A 116 -15.71 -9.12 -7.72
CA ALA A 116 -14.99 -9.02 -8.98
C ALA A 116 -13.81 -8.03 -8.91
N GLU A 117 -13.98 -6.90 -8.23
CA GLU A 117 -12.89 -5.93 -8.03
C GLU A 117 -11.80 -6.47 -7.11
N ILE A 118 -12.15 -7.24 -6.08
CA ILE A 118 -11.17 -7.95 -5.24
C ILE A 118 -10.35 -8.93 -6.10
N GLU A 119 -11.00 -9.75 -6.92
CA GLU A 119 -10.31 -10.72 -7.79
C GLU A 119 -9.37 -10.04 -8.80
N LYS A 120 -9.80 -8.93 -9.41
CA LYS A 120 -8.97 -8.11 -10.29
C LYS A 120 -7.76 -7.53 -9.55
N SER A 121 -7.98 -6.97 -8.36
CA SER A 121 -6.92 -6.35 -7.55
C SER A 121 -5.90 -7.38 -7.10
N VAL A 122 -6.34 -8.58 -6.70
CA VAL A 122 -5.45 -9.71 -6.37
C VAL A 122 -4.63 -10.14 -7.60
N LYS A 123 -5.21 -10.16 -8.80
CA LYS A 123 -4.49 -10.48 -10.04
C LYS A 123 -3.44 -9.41 -10.36
N ALA A 124 -3.78 -8.13 -10.23
CA ALA A 124 -2.87 -7.00 -10.41
C ALA A 124 -1.70 -7.06 -9.41
N ALA A 125 -2.01 -7.26 -8.13
CA ALA A 125 -1.03 -7.45 -7.06
C ALA A 125 -0.08 -8.61 -7.34
N ARG A 126 -0.59 -9.75 -7.82
CA ARG A 126 0.25 -10.90 -8.22
C ARG A 126 1.17 -10.57 -9.39
N LYS A 127 0.77 -9.70 -10.33
CA LYS A 127 1.65 -9.22 -11.41
C LYS A 127 2.74 -8.30 -10.86
N LEU A 128 2.38 -7.35 -9.99
CA LEU A 128 3.35 -6.49 -9.28
C LEU A 128 4.38 -7.31 -8.51
N ARG A 129 3.94 -8.35 -7.79
CA ARG A 129 4.84 -9.20 -6.98
C ARG A 129 5.77 -10.10 -7.80
N LYS A 130 5.61 -10.18 -9.13
CA LYS A 130 6.57 -10.87 -10.02
C LYS A 130 7.80 -10.02 -10.33
N LEU A 131 7.79 -8.72 -10.05
CA LEU A 131 8.95 -7.86 -10.26
C LEU A 131 10.13 -8.32 -9.40
N LYS A 132 11.35 -8.05 -9.88
CA LYS A 132 12.59 -8.41 -9.19
C LYS A 132 13.47 -7.20 -8.90
N PRO A 133 13.18 -6.42 -7.84
CA PRO A 133 14.09 -5.38 -7.39
C PRO A 133 15.48 -5.97 -7.07
N PHE A 134 16.54 -5.25 -7.44
CA PHE A 134 17.94 -5.67 -7.33
C PHE A 134 18.27 -6.96 -8.09
N GLY A 135 17.40 -7.39 -9.00
CA GLY A 135 17.52 -8.67 -9.70
C GLY A 135 17.01 -9.88 -8.90
N ARG A 136 16.39 -9.67 -7.73
CA ARG A 136 16.00 -10.75 -6.80
C ARG A 136 14.47 -10.82 -6.62
N PRO A 137 13.89 -12.02 -6.39
CA PRO A 137 12.49 -12.13 -6.01
C PRO A 137 12.17 -11.32 -4.74
N LEU A 138 10.93 -10.88 -4.61
CA LEU A 138 10.43 -10.29 -3.36
C LEU A 138 10.39 -11.31 -2.22
N ALA A 139 10.51 -10.81 -1.00
CA ALA A 139 10.45 -11.60 0.23
C ALA A 139 9.03 -11.78 0.76
N GLY A 140 8.83 -12.79 1.63
CA GLY A 140 7.57 -13.07 2.33
C GLY A 140 6.83 -14.30 1.80
N ASN A 141 5.62 -14.54 2.35
CA ASN A 141 4.71 -15.61 1.89
C ASN A 141 4.14 -15.35 0.48
N ASP A 142 4.55 -14.25 -0.15
CA ASP A 142 4.19 -13.76 -1.48
C ASP A 142 4.48 -14.76 -2.61
N VAL A 143 5.36 -15.75 -2.36
CA VAL A 143 5.89 -16.70 -3.34
C VAL A 143 5.74 -18.17 -2.92
N GLY A 144 4.98 -18.45 -1.86
CA GLY A 144 4.92 -19.76 -1.23
C GLY A 144 6.06 -19.99 -0.24
N MET A 145 5.98 -21.10 0.50
CA MET A 145 6.61 -21.40 1.79
C MET A 145 8.15 -21.44 1.86
N LYS A 146 8.88 -20.88 0.88
CA LYS A 146 10.35 -20.81 0.93
C LYS A 146 10.77 -19.47 1.52
N ALA A 147 11.34 -19.55 2.73
CA ALA A 147 11.96 -18.45 3.43
C ALA A 147 12.94 -17.71 2.51
N THR A 148 12.56 -16.50 2.12
CA THR A 148 13.38 -15.53 1.41
C THR A 148 14.30 -14.84 2.42
N GLY A 149 15.52 -14.52 2.00
CA GLY A 149 16.60 -14.09 2.89
C GLY A 149 16.35 -12.69 3.47
N LYS A 150 17.05 -12.34 4.56
CA LYS A 150 17.00 -11.01 5.19
C LYS A 150 17.23 -9.82 4.23
N LYS A 151 17.84 -10.07 3.06
CA LYS A 151 18.19 -9.08 2.04
C LYS A 151 17.12 -8.85 0.97
N ASP A 152 16.03 -9.62 0.97
CA ASP A 152 15.04 -9.54 -0.09
C ASP A 152 14.05 -8.40 0.16
N SER A 153 13.75 -7.66 -0.89
CA SER A 153 12.79 -6.55 -0.92
C SER A 153 11.37 -6.99 -0.66
N ARG A 154 10.54 -6.17 -0.02
CA ARG A 154 9.09 -6.42 0.13
C ARG A 154 8.30 -5.23 -0.36
N TYR A 155 7.15 -5.48 -0.96
CA TYR A 155 6.15 -4.45 -1.24
C TYR A 155 4.97 -4.61 -0.30
N PHE A 156 4.46 -3.48 0.20
CA PHE A 156 3.22 -3.41 0.97
C PHE A 156 2.13 -2.87 0.07
N HIS A 157 1.22 -3.75 -0.37
CA HIS A 157 0.21 -3.42 -1.36
C HIS A 157 -1.17 -3.39 -0.72
N CYS A 158 -1.80 -2.23 -0.78
CA CYS A 158 -3.05 -1.93 -0.11
C CYS A 158 -4.18 -1.70 -1.12
N LEU A 159 -5.41 -1.92 -0.67
CA LEU A 159 -6.61 -1.54 -1.40
C LEU A 159 -7.40 -0.52 -0.57
N PHE A 160 -7.82 0.55 -1.21
CA PHE A 160 -8.75 1.52 -0.65
C PHE A 160 -10.04 1.50 -1.47
N ALA A 161 -11.20 1.44 -0.80
CA ALA A 161 -12.48 1.55 -1.47
C ALA A 161 -13.39 2.59 -0.81
N TYR A 162 -14.15 3.31 -1.64
CA TYR A 162 -15.12 4.30 -1.18
C TYR A 162 -16.43 3.67 -0.70
N GLU A 163 -16.85 2.60 -1.35
CA GLU A 163 -18.09 1.90 -1.06
C GLU A 163 -17.83 0.39 -1.06
N THR A 164 -18.78 -0.39 -0.57
CA THR A 164 -18.82 -1.86 -0.72
C THR A 164 -20.23 -2.28 -1.17
N ASP A 165 -20.33 -3.42 -1.86
CA ASP A 165 -21.62 -4.06 -2.16
C ASP A 165 -22.22 -4.83 -0.98
N LEU A 166 -21.49 -4.97 0.12
CA LEU A 166 -21.99 -5.61 1.34
C LEU A 166 -22.87 -4.67 2.18
N SER A 167 -23.92 -5.23 2.77
CA SER A 167 -24.72 -4.57 3.81
C SER A 167 -23.92 -4.43 5.11
N GLU A 168 -24.33 -3.52 6.00
CA GLU A 168 -23.64 -3.25 7.26
C GLU A 168 -23.56 -4.48 8.18
N ASN A 169 -24.63 -5.26 8.22
CA ASN A 169 -24.70 -6.47 9.04
C ASN A 169 -23.61 -7.47 8.61
N ASN A 170 -22.73 -7.82 9.55
CA ASN A 170 -21.62 -8.75 9.36
C ASN A 170 -20.71 -8.43 8.16
N TRP A 171 -20.64 -7.17 7.73
CA TRP A 171 -19.84 -6.77 6.57
C TRP A 171 -18.38 -7.18 6.73
N LEU A 172 -17.81 -6.98 7.93
CA LEU A 172 -16.40 -7.21 8.21
C LEU A 172 -16.01 -8.69 8.06
N GLU A 173 -16.79 -9.58 8.68
CA GLU A 173 -16.58 -11.02 8.56
C GLU A 173 -16.76 -11.48 7.11
N SER A 174 -17.81 -10.98 6.44
CA SER A 174 -18.11 -11.30 5.05
C SER A 174 -16.97 -10.89 4.10
N GLU A 175 -16.41 -9.70 4.29
CA GLU A 175 -15.34 -9.19 3.45
C GLU A 175 -13.99 -9.86 3.75
N VAL A 176 -13.69 -10.15 5.02
CA VAL A 176 -12.52 -10.99 5.38
C VAL A 176 -12.60 -12.34 4.67
N ASN A 177 -13.77 -12.97 4.64
CA ASN A 177 -13.96 -14.25 3.96
C ASN A 177 -13.80 -14.13 2.44
N ARG A 178 -14.37 -13.09 1.79
CA ARG A 178 -14.16 -12.82 0.36
C ARG A 178 -12.68 -12.61 0.02
N LEU A 179 -11.96 -11.83 0.84
CA LEU A 179 -10.53 -11.56 0.66
C LEU A 179 -9.66 -12.82 0.83
N LYS A 180 -9.94 -13.63 1.85
CA LYS A 180 -9.28 -14.94 2.05
C LYS A 180 -9.47 -15.83 0.83
N SER A 181 -10.71 -15.98 0.36
CA SER A 181 -11.02 -16.82 -0.80
C SER A 181 -10.30 -16.34 -2.06
N ALA A 182 -10.23 -15.03 -2.30
CA ALA A 182 -9.55 -14.49 -3.48
C ALA A 182 -8.01 -14.60 -3.39
N CYS A 183 -7.43 -14.31 -2.22
CA CYS A 183 -5.98 -14.37 -2.01
C CYS A 183 -5.44 -15.80 -1.99
N GLY A 184 -6.23 -16.76 -1.50
CA GLY A 184 -5.82 -18.15 -1.31
C GLY A 184 -4.76 -18.26 -0.21
N THR A 185 -3.68 -19.00 -0.48
CA THR A 185 -2.55 -19.20 0.45
C THR A 185 -1.50 -18.10 0.39
N GLY A 186 -1.66 -17.09 -0.48
CA GLY A 186 -0.70 -16.02 -0.70
C GLY A 186 -1.13 -14.69 -0.09
N HIS A 187 -0.16 -13.79 0.09
CA HIS A 187 -0.38 -12.43 0.59
C HIS A 187 -0.38 -11.44 -0.57
N ALA A 188 -1.39 -11.51 -1.45
CA ALA A 188 -1.49 -10.59 -2.58
C ALA A 188 -1.72 -9.14 -2.09
N LEU A 189 -2.63 -8.98 -1.13
CA LEU A 189 -2.98 -7.73 -0.49
C LEU A 189 -2.54 -7.77 0.98
N ASP A 190 -2.09 -6.63 1.50
CA ASP A 190 -1.68 -6.46 2.89
C ASP A 190 -2.81 -5.86 3.73
N LEU A 191 -3.36 -4.73 3.28
CA LEU A 191 -4.46 -4.01 3.92
C LEU A 191 -5.58 -3.72 2.93
N VAL A 192 -6.81 -3.75 3.43
CA VAL A 192 -7.98 -3.22 2.74
C VAL A 192 -8.68 -2.23 3.65
N TYR A 193 -8.86 -1.00 3.19
CA TYR A 193 -9.69 -0.01 3.89
C TYR A 193 -10.93 0.29 3.04
N VAL A 194 -12.10 0.27 3.68
CA VAL A 194 -13.37 0.68 3.06
C VAL A 194 -13.90 1.87 3.85
N LEU A 195 -14.12 2.99 3.17
CA LEU A 195 -14.59 4.23 3.77
C LEU A 195 -15.90 4.01 4.53
N ASP A 196 -16.00 4.61 5.73
CA ASP A 196 -17.14 4.49 6.67
C ASP A 196 -17.49 3.05 7.07
N ARG A 197 -16.58 2.10 6.83
CA ARG A 197 -16.75 0.69 7.19
C ARG A 197 -15.64 0.23 8.11
N GLY A 198 -14.38 0.33 7.67
CA GLY A 198 -13.25 -0.09 8.47
C GLY A 198 -12.03 -0.57 7.69
N LEU A 199 -11.11 -1.18 8.44
CA LEU A 199 -9.82 -1.68 8.00
C LEU A 199 -9.74 -3.20 8.16
N ILE A 200 -9.14 -3.90 7.20
CA ILE A 200 -8.87 -5.33 7.23
C ILE A 200 -7.38 -5.57 7.01
N HIS A 201 -6.76 -6.33 7.91
CA HIS A 201 -5.44 -6.94 7.70
C HIS A 201 -5.64 -8.32 7.07
N VAL A 202 -5.39 -8.41 5.77
CA VAL A 202 -5.71 -9.61 4.97
C VAL A 202 -4.95 -10.83 5.47
N GLY A 203 -3.63 -10.71 5.64
CA GLY A 203 -2.76 -11.81 6.05
C GLY A 203 -3.02 -12.35 7.46
N HIS A 204 -3.62 -11.55 8.35
CA HIS A 204 -3.99 -11.97 9.70
C HIS A 204 -5.47 -12.29 9.83
N SER A 205 -6.27 -11.95 8.82
CA SER A 205 -7.71 -12.19 8.83
C SER A 205 -8.42 -11.52 10.00
N ILE A 206 -7.95 -10.34 10.38
CA ILE A 206 -8.53 -9.49 11.42
C ILE A 206 -8.90 -8.14 10.81
N GLY A 207 -9.86 -7.47 11.42
CA GLY A 207 -10.20 -6.12 11.01
C GLY A 207 -10.66 -5.26 12.18
N LYS A 208 -10.84 -3.98 11.88
CA LYS A 208 -11.27 -2.93 12.80
C LYS A 208 -12.36 -2.12 12.12
N MET A 209 -13.48 -1.93 12.82
CA MET A 209 -14.58 -1.08 12.36
C MET A 209 -14.17 0.40 12.34
N GLU A 210 -14.75 1.17 11.43
CA GLU A 210 -14.70 2.64 11.48
C GLU A 210 -15.97 3.16 12.14
N ASP A 211 -15.86 3.61 13.39
CA ASP A 211 -17.01 4.05 14.21
C ASP A 211 -17.16 5.59 14.19
N GLY A 212 -16.68 6.23 13.12
CA GLY A 212 -16.71 7.69 12.94
C GLY A 212 -15.67 8.46 13.77
N ASP A 213 -14.80 7.78 14.51
CA ASP A 213 -13.73 8.41 15.30
C ASP A 213 -12.42 8.59 14.52
N GLY A 214 -12.36 8.10 13.27
CA GLY A 214 -11.16 8.15 12.43
C GLY A 214 -10.09 7.12 12.82
N GLY A 215 -10.40 6.21 13.74
CA GLY A 215 -9.46 5.27 14.30
C GLY A 215 -9.04 4.18 13.31
N ALA A 216 -9.88 3.78 12.35
CA ALA A 216 -9.49 2.78 11.36
C ALA A 216 -8.64 3.37 10.23
N ILE A 217 -8.99 4.56 9.71
CA ILE A 217 -8.17 5.27 8.71
C ILE A 217 -6.80 5.66 9.26
N THR A 218 -6.74 6.08 10.53
CA THR A 218 -5.47 6.39 11.20
C THR A 218 -4.57 5.15 11.25
N ASN A 219 -5.14 3.97 11.55
CA ASN A 219 -4.40 2.72 11.53
C ASN A 219 -3.97 2.32 10.11
N PHE A 220 -4.79 2.58 9.09
CA PHE A 220 -4.42 2.35 7.70
C PHE A 220 -3.19 3.18 7.30
N TYR A 221 -3.25 4.49 7.56
CA TYR A 221 -2.15 5.41 7.30
C TYR A 221 -0.86 5.01 8.05
N PHE A 222 -0.94 4.82 9.37
CA PHE A 222 0.25 4.48 10.16
C PHE A 222 0.82 3.10 9.84
N SER A 223 0.00 2.15 9.40
CA SER A 223 0.52 0.86 8.96
C SER A 223 1.39 0.99 7.72
N ILE A 224 0.98 1.82 6.75
CA ILE A 224 1.77 2.15 5.56
C ILE A 224 3.03 2.91 5.96
N LEU A 225 2.90 3.99 6.74
CA LEU A 225 4.04 4.80 7.19
C LEU A 225 5.10 3.96 7.93
N ASN A 226 4.66 3.12 8.86
CA ASN A 226 5.55 2.25 9.62
C ASN A 226 6.21 1.20 8.72
N PHE A 227 5.51 0.69 7.71
CA PHE A 227 6.10 -0.23 6.74
C PHE A 227 7.19 0.48 5.92
N ILE A 228 6.88 1.59 5.26
CA ILE A 228 7.82 2.27 4.37
C ILE A 228 9.06 2.75 5.14
N GLN A 229 8.92 3.17 6.39
CA GLN A 229 10.06 3.55 7.24
C GLN A 229 10.99 2.38 7.56
N ARG A 230 10.43 1.21 7.90
CA ARG A 230 11.24 0.01 8.17
C ARG A 230 11.88 -0.52 6.90
N GLU A 231 11.12 -0.49 5.80
CA GLU A 231 11.56 -1.03 4.53
C GLU A 231 12.66 -0.17 3.90
N ALA A 232 12.48 1.15 3.81
CA ALA A 232 13.48 2.06 3.25
C ALA A 232 14.83 1.97 3.97
N ARG A 233 14.83 1.87 5.31
CA ARG A 233 16.06 1.79 6.12
C ARG A 233 16.94 0.57 5.83
N ARG A 234 16.40 -0.48 5.24
CA ARG A 234 17.14 -1.72 4.93
C ARG A 234 17.39 -1.91 3.43
N ARG A 235 16.91 -1.01 2.57
CA ARG A 235 17.11 -1.09 1.12
C ARG A 235 18.51 -0.58 0.76
N GLU A 236 19.14 -1.27 -0.19
CA GLU A 236 20.34 -0.77 -0.86
C GLU A 236 19.94 0.38 -1.81
N ALA A 237 20.89 1.20 -2.24
CA ALA A 237 20.61 2.27 -3.20
C ALA A 237 20.17 1.68 -4.57
N THR A 238 19.20 2.32 -5.22
CA THR A 238 18.73 1.90 -6.53
C THR A 238 19.87 1.96 -7.56
N PRO A 239 20.19 0.86 -8.25
CA PRO A 239 21.32 0.80 -9.16
C PRO A 239 20.91 1.33 -10.55
N PHE A 240 20.63 2.64 -10.65
CA PHE A 240 20.13 3.28 -11.89
C PHE A 240 21.00 3.02 -13.11
N GLU A 241 22.32 2.91 -12.95
CA GLU A 241 23.24 2.55 -14.03
C GLU A 241 22.87 1.22 -14.70
N ARG A 242 22.35 0.24 -13.94
CA ARG A 242 21.94 -1.06 -14.49
C ARG A 242 20.70 -0.94 -15.38
N TYR A 243 19.88 0.08 -15.19
CA TYR A 243 18.75 0.40 -16.07
C TYR A 243 19.19 1.06 -17.39
N THR A 244 20.40 1.62 -17.44
CA THR A 244 20.98 2.22 -18.67
C THR A 244 21.73 1.20 -19.53
N GLN A 245 22.10 0.06 -18.95
CA GLN A 245 22.87 -0.98 -19.63
C GLN A 245 21.96 -1.79 -20.55
N SER A 246 22.20 -1.68 -21.85
CA SER A 246 21.74 -2.65 -22.84
C SER A 246 22.93 -3.46 -23.34
N ALA A 247 22.69 -4.63 -23.94
CA ALA A 247 23.73 -5.43 -24.59
C ALA A 247 24.56 -4.64 -25.64
N LYS A 248 24.10 -3.45 -26.07
CA LYS A 248 24.75 -2.57 -27.03
C LYS A 248 25.63 -1.48 -26.40
N ASN A 249 25.56 -1.25 -25.08
CA ASN A 249 26.25 -0.17 -24.38
C ASN A 249 27.16 -0.68 -23.25
N ALA A 250 27.80 -1.83 -23.44
CA ALA A 250 28.74 -2.35 -22.44
C ALA A 250 29.97 -1.44 -22.33
N TRP A 251 30.44 -1.20 -21.11
CA TRP A 251 31.69 -0.50 -20.86
C TRP A 251 32.83 -1.23 -21.59
N ILE A 252 33.53 -0.50 -22.46
CA ILE A 252 34.75 -1.00 -23.12
C ILE A 252 35.89 -0.77 -22.14
N LYS A 253 36.56 -1.84 -21.72
CA LYS A 253 37.77 -1.74 -20.91
C LYS A 253 38.88 -1.17 -21.81
N VAL A 254 39.35 0.03 -21.47
CA VAL A 254 40.49 0.69 -22.10
C VAL A 254 41.76 0.37 -21.33
#